data_AF-A0A6M0CCR8-F1
#
_entry.id   AF-A0A6M0CCR8-F1
#
_cell.length_a   1.000
_cell.length_b   1.000
_cell.length_c   1.000
_cell.angle_alpha   90.00
_cell.angle_beta   90.00
_cell.angle_gamma   90.00
#
_symmetry.space_group_name_H-M   'P 1'
#
loop_
_entity.id
_entity.type
_entity.pdbx_description
1 polymer ?
#
loop_
_entity_poly.entity_id
_entity_poly.type
_entity_poly.pdbx_seq_one_letter_code
_entity_poly.pdbx_strand_id
1 'polypeptide(L)'
;QLLEFYSECRVIVVSEYSIGSVSRPVYLNRMLRDRGMIAVREELGRELLDPGASRAFAVADHQIAHVYVRDREDIPLVRSWLEETPGIETVLDEAGKKAWGLDSDRSGELVAIAAADSWFVYYYWLEDDRAPDFARTVDIHRKPGYDPVELFLNPKLKFPALTIGFKLLQKQLGLRTLMDVIPLDAPLVRGSHGRVGGSVAENPLAILPHSESVDEKSISAMEVYHHILSCLFS
;
A
#
# COMPACT_ATOMS: atom_id res chain seq x y z
N GLN A 1 -13.26 -29.13 -21.33
CA GLN A 1 -11.79 -28.95 -21.28
C GLN A 1 -11.28 -28.46 -19.93
N LEU A 2 -11.30 -27.17 -19.55
CA LEU A 2 -10.76 -26.74 -18.23
C LEU A 2 -11.50 -27.36 -17.03
N LEU A 3 -12.84 -27.41 -17.06
CA LEU A 3 -13.64 -28.03 -16.00
C LEU A 3 -13.44 -29.56 -15.89
N GLU A 4 -13.25 -30.25 -17.01
CA GLU A 4 -12.92 -31.69 -17.03
C GLU A 4 -11.51 -31.93 -16.49
N PHE A 5 -10.54 -31.11 -16.88
CA PHE A 5 -9.16 -31.23 -16.38
C PHE A 5 -9.10 -31.05 -14.86
N TYR A 6 -9.82 -30.07 -14.31
CA TYR A 6 -9.87 -29.84 -12.87
C TYR A 6 -10.79 -30.80 -12.11
N SER A 7 -11.58 -31.64 -12.79
CA SER A 7 -12.44 -32.62 -12.13
C SER A 7 -11.67 -33.72 -11.38
N GLU A 8 -10.39 -33.92 -11.74
CA GLU A 8 -9.47 -34.83 -11.06
C GLU A 8 -8.53 -34.12 -10.06
N CYS A 9 -8.68 -32.80 -9.88
CA CYS A 9 -7.85 -32.01 -8.96
C CYS A 9 -8.53 -31.77 -7.61
N ARG A 10 -7.74 -31.77 -6.52
CA ARG A 10 -8.17 -31.21 -5.24
C ARG A 10 -8.02 -29.68 -5.31
N VAL A 11 -9.14 -28.95 -5.30
CA VAL A 11 -9.15 -27.49 -5.40
C VAL A 11 -9.14 -26.87 -4.01
N ILE A 12 -8.16 -26.00 -3.76
CA ILE A 12 -8.08 -25.17 -2.56
C ILE A 12 -8.19 -23.71 -3.01
N VAL A 13 -9.01 -22.92 -2.32
CA VAL A 13 -9.10 -21.47 -2.54
C VAL A 13 -8.70 -20.77 -1.26
N VAL A 14 -7.70 -19.91 -1.33
CA VAL A 14 -7.28 -19.05 -0.21
C VAL A 14 -7.20 -17.61 -0.67
N SER A 15 -7.51 -16.69 0.22
CA SER A 15 -7.20 -15.26 0.06
C SER A 15 -6.23 -14.82 1.14
N GLU A 16 -5.34 -13.88 0.79
CA GLU A 16 -4.24 -13.47 1.65
C GLU A 16 -4.66 -12.44 2.73
N TYR A 17 -5.50 -11.48 2.35
CA TYR A 17 -5.87 -10.36 3.21
C TYR A 17 -7.29 -9.86 2.94
N SER A 18 -7.85 -9.16 3.91
CA SER A 18 -9.13 -8.46 3.78
C SER A 18 -9.01 -7.28 2.83
N ILE A 19 -10.06 -7.01 2.07
CA ILE A 19 -10.19 -5.77 1.29
C ILE A 19 -11.46 -5.04 1.71
N GLY A 20 -11.30 -3.79 2.13
CA GLY A 20 -12.38 -2.93 2.60
C GLY A 20 -12.62 -1.74 1.67
N SER A 21 -13.82 -1.18 1.74
CA SER A 21 -14.17 0.05 1.01
C SER A 21 -13.51 1.28 1.66
N VAL A 22 -12.83 2.10 0.86
CA VAL A 22 -12.23 3.35 1.30
C VAL A 22 -12.67 4.53 0.46
N SER A 23 -12.63 5.73 1.03
CA SER A 23 -12.95 6.97 0.32
C SER A 23 -12.08 8.15 0.72
N ARG A 24 -11.33 8.07 1.82
CA ARG A 24 -10.50 9.14 2.35
C ARG A 24 -9.00 8.86 2.13
N PRO A 25 -8.34 9.52 1.17
CA PRO A 25 -6.88 9.49 1.11
C PRO A 25 -6.27 10.34 2.24
N VAL A 26 -5.22 9.81 2.87
CA VAL A 26 -4.48 10.46 3.95
C VAL A 26 -3.02 10.62 3.52
N TYR A 27 -2.54 11.87 3.46
CA TYR A 27 -1.22 12.21 2.92
C TYR A 27 -0.17 12.40 4.02
N LEU A 28 0.29 11.29 4.61
CA LEU A 28 1.24 11.30 5.74
C LEU A 28 2.53 12.07 5.42
N ASN A 29 3.10 11.82 4.24
CA ASN A 29 4.34 12.47 3.85
C ASN A 29 4.17 13.96 3.55
N ARG A 30 3.02 14.41 3.02
CA ARG A 30 2.76 15.87 2.90
C ARG A 30 2.66 16.53 4.27
N MET A 31 1.96 15.90 5.22
CA MET A 31 1.85 16.37 6.60
C MET A 31 3.23 16.53 7.27
N LEU A 32 4.11 15.54 7.10
CA LEU A 32 5.49 15.58 7.61
C LEU A 32 6.36 16.61 6.87
N ARG A 33 6.17 16.73 5.55
CA ARG A 33 6.87 17.71 4.71
C ARG A 33 6.54 19.15 5.10
N ASP A 34 5.27 19.46 5.32
CA ASP A 34 4.81 20.79 5.78
C ASP A 34 5.42 21.19 7.13
N ARG A 35 5.79 20.21 7.95
CA ARG A 35 6.42 20.40 9.26
C ARG A 35 7.95 20.36 9.21
N GLY A 36 8.54 20.33 8.01
CA GLY A 36 9.99 20.33 7.81
C GLY A 36 10.68 19.03 8.21
N MET A 37 9.93 17.91 8.33
CA MET A 37 10.51 16.61 8.68
C MET A 37 11.09 15.86 7.49
N ILE A 38 10.51 16.08 6.30
CA ILE A 38 10.99 15.44 5.06
C ILE A 38 11.94 16.37 4.33
N ALA A 39 13.09 15.83 3.93
CA ALA A 39 14.00 16.43 2.97
C ALA A 39 13.74 15.86 1.57
N VAL A 40 13.90 16.71 0.55
CA VAL A 40 13.86 16.30 -0.85
C VAL A 40 15.04 16.90 -1.58
N ARG A 41 15.49 16.20 -2.62
CA ARG A 41 16.45 16.71 -3.60
C ARG A 41 15.68 17.18 -4.82
N GLU A 42 16.01 18.36 -5.33
CA GLU A 42 15.43 18.86 -6.56
C GLU A 42 16.29 18.48 -7.76
N GLU A 43 15.68 17.80 -8.73
CA GLU A 43 16.32 17.40 -9.98
C GLU A 43 15.39 17.72 -11.15
N LEU A 44 15.84 18.58 -12.08
CA LEU A 44 15.06 19.00 -13.26
C LEU A 44 13.67 19.56 -12.90
N GLY A 45 13.56 20.29 -11.78
CA GLY A 45 12.30 20.84 -11.28
C GLY A 45 11.36 19.80 -10.61
N ARG A 46 11.81 18.56 -10.43
CA ARG A 46 11.10 17.51 -9.70
C ARG A 46 11.69 17.33 -8.30
N GLU A 47 10.85 16.98 -7.34
CA GLU A 47 11.27 16.64 -5.98
C GLU A 47 11.46 15.12 -5.86
N LEU A 48 12.63 14.68 -5.37
CA LEU A 48 12.91 13.29 -5.01
C LEU A 48 13.10 13.18 -3.50
N LEU A 49 12.42 12.22 -2.86
CA LEU A 49 12.58 11.96 -1.44
C LEU A 49 14.05 11.66 -1.11
N ASP A 50 14.55 12.30 -0.05
CA ASP A 50 15.86 11.97 0.53
C ASP A 50 15.64 11.39 1.94
N PRO A 51 15.50 10.06 2.06
CA PRO A 51 15.31 9.41 3.37
C PRO A 51 16.49 9.69 4.31
N GLY A 52 17.72 9.73 3.76
CA GLY A 52 18.96 9.92 4.49
C GLY A 52 19.16 11.35 5.01
N ALA A 53 18.46 12.35 4.46
CA ALA A 53 18.41 13.72 4.97
C ALA A 53 17.11 14.06 5.73
N SER A 54 16.09 13.20 5.70
CA SER A 54 14.80 13.40 6.40
C SER A 54 14.86 13.06 7.88
N ARG A 55 14.33 13.92 8.75
CA ARG A 55 14.15 13.64 10.18
C ARG A 55 13.04 12.63 10.43
N ALA A 56 11.97 12.69 9.65
CA ALA A 56 10.95 11.65 9.62
C ALA A 56 10.30 11.53 8.25
N PHE A 57 9.92 10.31 7.85
CA PHE A 57 9.15 10.02 6.64
C PHE A 57 8.34 8.73 6.82
N ALA A 58 7.26 8.58 6.06
CA ALA A 58 6.40 7.41 6.05
C ALA A 58 6.61 6.59 4.76
N VAL A 59 6.72 5.26 4.94
CA VAL A 59 6.55 4.27 3.88
C VAL A 59 5.13 3.75 3.99
N ALA A 60 4.28 4.18 3.06
CA ALA A 60 2.85 3.87 3.06
C ALA A 60 2.55 2.69 2.12
N ASP A 61 1.78 1.75 2.63
CA ASP A 61 1.22 0.64 1.86
C ASP A 61 -0.25 0.46 2.26
N HIS A 62 -1.15 1.00 1.44
CA HIS A 62 -2.58 0.95 1.71
C HIS A 62 -2.97 1.51 3.10
N GLN A 63 -3.54 0.71 4.01
CA GLN A 63 -4.06 1.14 5.31
C GLN A 63 -3.04 1.00 6.45
N ILE A 64 -1.79 0.70 6.12
CA ILE A 64 -0.68 0.63 7.07
C ILE A 64 0.49 1.49 6.57
N ALA A 65 1.18 2.17 7.49
CA ALA A 65 2.38 2.92 7.16
C ALA A 65 3.43 2.78 8.26
N HIS A 66 4.65 2.45 7.86
CA HIS A 66 5.82 2.53 8.74
C HIS A 66 6.36 3.95 8.70
N VAL A 67 6.43 4.61 9.86
CA VAL A 67 6.96 5.97 9.98
C VAL A 67 8.33 5.88 10.63
N TYR A 68 9.34 6.21 9.83
CA TYR A 68 10.73 6.26 10.26
C TYR A 68 11.03 7.62 10.86
N VAL A 69 11.64 7.66 12.03
CA VAL A 69 12.03 8.86 12.77
C VAL A 69 13.49 8.69 13.18
N ARG A 70 14.34 9.56 12.66
CA ARG A 70 15.79 9.48 12.84
C ARG A 70 16.22 9.65 14.30
N ASP A 71 15.72 10.72 14.92
CA ASP A 71 16.13 11.13 16.26
C ASP A 71 15.02 10.76 17.26
N ARG A 72 15.39 10.04 18.32
CA ARG A 72 14.44 9.55 19.33
C ARG A 72 13.64 10.68 20.00
N GLU A 73 14.22 11.87 20.07
CA GLU A 73 13.59 13.07 20.64
C GLU A 73 12.38 13.56 19.81
N ASP A 74 12.33 13.23 18.52
CA ASP A 74 11.23 13.61 17.62
C ASP A 74 10.05 12.64 17.69
N ILE A 75 10.23 11.43 18.23
CA ILE A 75 9.19 10.39 18.26
C ILE A 75 7.90 10.88 18.93
N PRO A 76 7.92 11.50 20.13
CA PRO A 76 6.69 11.96 20.78
C PRO A 76 5.95 13.02 19.95
N LEU A 77 6.70 13.90 19.28
CA LEU A 77 6.14 14.97 18.44
C LEU A 77 5.53 14.41 17.16
N VAL A 78 6.23 13.50 16.47
CA VAL A 78 5.71 12.85 15.26
C VAL A 78 4.48 12.03 15.59
N ARG A 79 4.49 11.30 16.72
CA ARG A 79 3.34 10.54 17.21
C ARG A 79 2.12 11.44 17.41
N SER A 80 2.26 12.57 18.10
CA SER A 80 1.11 13.45 18.35
C SER A 80 0.50 13.96 17.06
N TRP A 81 1.31 14.31 16.05
CA TRP A 81 0.79 14.72 14.75
C TRP A 81 0.05 13.60 14.01
N LEU A 82 0.53 12.35 14.11
CA LEU A 82 -0.17 11.20 13.54
C LEU A 82 -1.53 11.00 14.25
N GLU A 83 -1.54 11.02 15.58
CA GLU A 83 -2.77 10.86 16.38
C GLU A 83 -3.79 11.99 16.12
N GLU A 84 -3.32 13.20 15.82
CA GLU A 84 -4.17 14.34 15.44
C GLU A 84 -4.65 14.29 13.97
N THR A 85 -4.04 13.46 13.12
CA THR A 85 -4.34 13.43 11.67
C THR A 85 -5.64 12.65 11.42
N PRO A 86 -6.69 13.30 10.85
CA PRO A 86 -7.94 12.61 10.56
C PRO A 86 -7.74 11.46 9.57
N GLY A 87 -8.32 10.30 9.89
CA GLY A 87 -8.20 9.08 9.08
C GLY A 87 -7.11 8.12 9.55
N ILE A 88 -6.34 8.48 10.58
CA ILE A 88 -5.52 7.53 11.36
C ILE A 88 -6.35 7.04 12.55
N GLU A 89 -6.44 5.73 12.71
CA GLU A 89 -7.19 5.10 13.82
C GLU A 89 -6.28 4.71 14.97
N THR A 90 -5.07 4.24 14.67
CA THR A 90 -4.13 3.77 15.69
C THR A 90 -2.70 4.10 15.28
N VAL A 91 -1.91 4.54 16.25
CA VAL A 91 -0.46 4.73 16.12
C VAL A 91 0.22 3.80 17.12
N LEU A 92 0.98 2.84 16.60
CA LEU A 92 1.71 1.85 17.38
C LEU A 92 3.13 2.36 17.64
N ASP A 93 3.47 2.44 18.92
CA ASP A 93 4.85 2.61 19.40
C ASP A 93 5.55 1.25 19.55
N GLU A 94 6.72 1.21 20.19
CA GLU A 94 7.47 -0.03 20.44
C GLU A 94 6.62 -1.12 21.11
N ALA A 95 5.87 -0.78 22.16
CA ALA A 95 5.03 -1.74 22.87
C ALA A 95 3.85 -2.20 22.01
N GLY A 96 3.22 -1.25 21.29
CA GLY A 96 2.12 -1.55 20.36
C GLY A 96 2.56 -2.46 19.22
N LYS A 97 3.70 -2.17 18.59
CA LYS A 97 4.29 -3.00 17.52
C LYS A 97 4.55 -4.42 18.01
N LYS A 98 5.11 -4.58 19.21
CA LYS A 98 5.35 -5.90 19.81
C LYS A 98 4.05 -6.68 20.05
N ALA A 99 3.04 -6.03 20.59
CA ALA A 99 1.73 -6.65 20.81
C ALA A 99 1.04 -7.10 19.50
N TRP A 100 1.32 -6.40 18.40
CA TRP A 100 0.73 -6.68 17.08
C TRP A 100 1.64 -7.54 16.18
N GLY A 101 2.79 -8.00 16.66
CA GLY A 101 3.73 -8.81 15.87
C GLY A 101 4.46 -8.04 14.76
N LEU A 102 4.55 -6.71 14.89
CA LEU A 102 5.20 -5.80 13.94
C LEU A 102 6.55 -5.27 14.45
N ASP A 103 7.04 -5.80 15.57
CA ASP A 103 8.35 -5.43 16.13
C ASP A 103 9.47 -6.13 15.34
N SER A 104 10.10 -5.38 14.44
CA SER A 104 11.13 -5.85 13.52
C SER A 104 12.11 -4.72 13.25
N ASP A 105 13.38 -5.04 13.00
CA ASP A 105 14.42 -4.07 12.62
C ASP A 105 14.07 -3.30 11.33
N ARG A 106 13.13 -3.82 10.54
CA ARG A 106 12.63 -3.15 9.33
C ARG A 106 11.42 -2.26 9.59
N SER A 107 10.82 -2.32 10.76
CA SER A 107 9.69 -1.48 11.11
C SER A 107 10.16 -0.10 11.54
N GLY A 108 9.50 0.95 11.03
CA GLY A 108 9.73 2.31 11.52
C GLY A 108 9.50 2.44 13.03
N GLU A 109 10.00 3.53 13.62
CA GLU A 109 9.86 3.87 15.03
C GLU A 109 8.39 3.91 15.47
N LEU A 110 7.49 4.30 14.56
CA LEU A 110 6.04 4.24 14.71
C LEU A 110 5.40 3.49 13.55
N VAL A 111 4.24 2.87 13.78
CA VAL A 111 3.38 2.32 12.72
C VAL A 111 1.99 2.94 12.80
N ALA A 112 1.53 3.56 11.72
CA ALA A 112 0.18 4.10 11.64
C ALA A 112 -0.75 3.10 10.97
N ILE A 113 -1.96 2.94 11.51
CA ILE A 113 -3.06 2.14 10.97
C ILE A 113 -4.21 3.08 10.62
N ALA A 114 -4.72 2.98 9.39
CA ALA A 114 -5.78 3.84 8.91
C ALA A 114 -7.15 3.45 9.48
N ALA A 115 -8.02 4.45 9.62
CA ALA A 115 -9.44 4.24 9.83
C ALA A 115 -10.07 3.45 8.68
N ALA A 116 -11.22 2.81 8.94
CA ALA A 116 -11.83 1.86 8.00
C ALA A 116 -12.13 2.48 6.63
N ASP A 117 -12.53 3.75 6.60
CA ASP A 117 -12.84 4.52 5.38
C ASP A 117 -11.62 5.17 4.71
N SER A 118 -10.42 4.95 5.25
CA SER A 118 -9.21 5.73 4.97
C SER A 118 -8.06 4.86 4.46
N TRP A 119 -7.15 5.46 3.69
CA TRP A 119 -5.92 4.82 3.22
C TRP A 119 -4.78 5.85 3.06
N PHE A 120 -3.53 5.38 3.10
CA PHE A 120 -2.34 6.24 3.11
C PHE A 120 -1.73 6.41 1.72
N VAL A 121 -1.52 7.67 1.34
CA VAL A 121 -0.86 8.06 0.09
C VAL A 121 0.62 8.32 0.37
N TYR A 122 1.52 7.75 -0.44
CA TYR A 122 2.97 7.90 -0.22
C TYR A 122 3.53 9.29 -0.61
N TYR A 123 2.73 10.16 -1.23
CA TYR A 123 3.21 11.39 -1.87
C TYR A 123 3.87 12.33 -0.86
N TYR A 124 5.09 12.75 -1.17
CA TYR A 124 5.89 13.67 -0.35
C TYR A 124 6.06 15.07 -0.98
N TRP A 125 5.71 15.23 -2.25
CA TRP A 125 5.66 16.53 -2.92
C TRP A 125 4.37 17.26 -2.54
N LEU A 126 4.46 18.58 -2.38
CA LEU A 126 3.30 19.42 -2.06
C LEU A 126 2.50 19.78 -3.32
N GLU A 127 3.20 20.03 -4.42
CA GLU A 127 2.61 20.44 -5.71
C GLU A 127 2.80 19.33 -6.76
N ASP A 128 1.71 18.95 -7.44
CA ASP A 128 1.68 17.83 -8.38
C ASP A 128 2.51 18.05 -9.66
N ASP A 129 2.89 19.31 -9.94
CA ASP A 129 3.81 19.68 -11.01
C ASP A 129 5.28 19.49 -10.62
N ARG A 130 5.58 19.28 -9.33
CA ARG A 130 6.91 18.91 -8.79
C ARG A 130 7.05 17.42 -8.51
N ALA A 131 5.97 16.64 -8.69
CA ALA A 131 6.00 15.18 -8.54
C ALA A 131 7.10 14.53 -9.40
N PRO A 132 7.79 13.50 -8.90
CA PRO A 132 8.76 12.74 -9.68
C PRO A 132 8.18 12.22 -11.00
N ASP A 133 9.03 12.13 -12.02
CA ASP A 133 8.66 11.54 -13.32
C ASP A 133 8.03 10.15 -13.19
N PHE A 134 8.54 9.32 -12.27
CA PHE A 134 8.04 7.97 -12.05
C PHE A 134 6.64 7.92 -11.42
N ALA A 135 6.18 9.01 -10.78
CA ALA A 135 4.91 9.04 -10.06
C ALA A 135 3.72 8.82 -10.99
N ARG A 136 3.83 9.30 -12.24
CA ARG A 136 2.80 9.15 -13.29
C ARG A 136 2.98 7.88 -14.14
N THR A 137 3.86 6.98 -13.72
CA THR A 137 4.15 5.71 -14.41
C THR A 137 3.94 4.54 -13.47
N VAL A 138 3.99 3.31 -14.01
CA VAL A 138 4.12 2.08 -13.23
C VAL A 138 5.61 1.83 -13.00
N ASP A 139 6.10 2.11 -11.79
CA ASP A 139 7.53 2.00 -11.43
C ASP A 139 7.69 1.61 -9.96
N ILE A 140 7.44 0.33 -9.69
CA ILE A 140 7.44 -0.25 -8.34
C ILE A 140 8.80 -0.19 -7.64
N HIS A 141 9.89 0.04 -8.38
CA HIS A 141 11.24 0.05 -7.81
C HIS A 141 11.66 1.42 -7.29
N ARG A 142 11.07 2.50 -7.82
CA ARG A 142 11.40 3.88 -7.43
C ARG A 142 10.41 4.49 -6.47
N LYS A 143 9.17 3.99 -6.42
CA LYS A 143 8.15 4.48 -5.48
C LYS A 143 8.45 3.96 -4.07
N PRO A 144 8.56 4.84 -3.04
CA PRO A 144 8.85 4.44 -1.66
C PRO A 144 7.58 3.94 -0.92
N GLY A 145 6.69 3.25 -1.62
CA GLY A 145 5.38 2.81 -1.17
C GLY A 145 4.54 2.30 -2.34
N TYR A 146 3.48 1.56 -2.04
CA TYR A 146 2.54 1.11 -3.07
C TYR A 146 1.58 2.23 -3.46
N ASP A 147 1.24 2.29 -4.75
CA ASP A 147 0.42 3.35 -5.32
C ASP A 147 -0.80 2.77 -6.06
N PRO A 148 -1.96 2.63 -5.38
CA PRO A 148 -3.13 2.01 -5.99
C PRO A 148 -3.69 2.81 -7.17
N VAL A 149 -3.31 4.08 -7.34
CA VAL A 149 -3.76 4.85 -8.52
C VAL A 149 -3.10 4.37 -9.83
N GLU A 150 -2.05 3.54 -9.76
CA GLU A 150 -1.46 2.86 -10.93
C GLU A 150 -2.43 1.94 -11.67
N LEU A 151 -3.51 1.50 -11.01
CA LEU A 151 -4.56 0.69 -11.62
C LEU A 151 -5.48 1.49 -12.55
N PHE A 152 -5.31 2.81 -12.63
CA PHE A 152 -6.15 3.70 -13.40
C PHE A 152 -5.36 4.38 -14.52
N LEU A 153 -6.00 4.53 -15.67
CA LEU A 153 -5.56 5.50 -16.67
C LEU A 153 -6.02 6.89 -16.24
N ASN A 154 -5.15 7.88 -16.46
CA ASN A 154 -5.43 9.25 -16.09
C ASN A 154 -6.71 9.75 -16.78
N PRO A 155 -7.79 10.04 -16.04
CA PRO A 155 -9.09 10.39 -16.61
C PRO A 155 -9.06 11.73 -17.37
N LYS A 156 -8.01 12.54 -17.19
CA LYS A 156 -7.81 13.79 -17.94
C LYS A 156 -7.28 13.57 -19.36
N LEU A 157 -6.86 12.35 -19.72
CA LEU A 157 -6.44 12.03 -21.08
C LEU A 157 -7.65 11.88 -22.00
N LYS A 158 -7.73 12.72 -23.05
CA LYS A 158 -8.84 12.68 -24.03
C LYS A 158 -8.89 11.38 -24.82
N PHE A 159 -7.73 10.86 -25.23
CA PHE A 159 -7.62 9.64 -26.05
C PHE A 159 -6.52 8.73 -25.51
N PRO A 160 -6.76 8.01 -24.38
CA PRO A 160 -5.70 7.24 -23.70
C PRO A 160 -4.98 6.24 -24.61
N ALA A 161 -5.73 5.49 -25.43
CA ALA A 161 -5.15 4.52 -26.36
C ALA A 161 -4.23 5.16 -27.41
N LEU A 162 -4.61 6.34 -27.93
CA LEU A 162 -3.77 7.08 -28.88
C LEU A 162 -2.51 7.61 -28.20
N THR A 163 -2.63 8.16 -27.00
CA THR A 163 -1.48 8.62 -26.19
C THR A 163 -0.49 7.49 -25.96
N ILE A 164 -0.98 6.31 -25.55
CA ILE A 164 -0.15 5.12 -25.33
C ILE A 164 0.50 4.67 -26.65
N GLY A 165 -0.27 4.56 -27.73
CA GLY A 165 0.24 4.16 -29.05
C GLY A 165 1.34 5.09 -29.55
N PHE A 166 1.17 6.40 -29.39
CA PHE A 166 2.19 7.39 -29.73
C PHE A 166 3.46 7.24 -28.88
N LYS A 167 3.33 7.03 -27.57
CA LYS A 167 4.49 6.80 -26.68
C LYS A 167 5.24 5.52 -27.03
N LEU A 168 4.53 4.45 -27.37
CA LEU A 168 5.15 3.20 -27.84
C LEU A 168 5.91 3.40 -29.15
N LEU A 169 5.36 4.17 -30.09
CA LEU A 169 6.06 4.54 -31.33
C LEU A 169 7.34 5.33 -31.03
N GLN A 170 7.28 6.34 -30.16
CA GLN A 170 8.48 7.09 -29.74
C GLN A 170 9.55 6.17 -29.11
N LYS A 171 9.14 5.24 -28.24
CA LYS A 171 10.02 4.24 -27.64
C LYS A 171 10.66 3.35 -28.72
N GLN A 172 9.88 2.89 -29.69
CA GLN A 172 10.37 2.08 -30.81
C GLN A 172 11.37 2.84 -31.69
N LEU A 173 11.21 4.15 -31.83
CA LEU A 173 12.14 5.04 -32.53
C LEU A 173 13.38 5.43 -31.70
N GLY A 174 13.54 4.87 -30.48
CA GLY A 174 14.70 5.13 -29.63
C GLY A 174 14.67 6.48 -28.90
N LEU A 175 13.54 7.17 -28.90
CA LEU A 175 13.39 8.43 -28.16
C LEU A 175 13.21 8.14 -26.66
N ARG A 176 13.83 8.98 -25.82
CA ARG A 176 13.59 8.96 -24.38
C ARG A 176 12.14 9.40 -24.12
N THR A 177 11.30 8.48 -23.68
CA THR A 177 9.86 8.71 -23.43
C THR A 177 9.43 8.00 -22.16
N LEU A 178 8.51 8.62 -21.42
CA LEU A 178 7.89 8.04 -20.23
C LEU A 178 6.47 7.59 -20.56
N MET A 179 6.04 6.47 -19.97
CA MET A 179 4.65 6.03 -20.01
C MET A 179 3.84 6.71 -18.90
N ASP A 180 3.80 8.05 -18.93
CA ASP A 180 3.23 8.94 -17.91
C ASP A 180 1.69 9.04 -18.02
N VAL A 181 1.01 7.90 -18.07
CA VAL A 181 -0.45 7.81 -18.26
C VAL A 181 -1.22 7.55 -16.96
N ILE A 182 -0.53 7.48 -15.83
CA ILE A 182 -1.13 7.27 -14.50
C ILE A 182 -1.49 8.62 -13.86
N PRO A 183 -2.68 8.76 -13.24
CA PRO A 183 -3.05 9.99 -12.52
C PRO A 183 -2.28 10.13 -11.20
N LEU A 184 -2.44 11.29 -10.54
CA LEU A 184 -2.06 11.45 -9.12
C LEU A 184 -3.31 11.63 -8.23
N ASP A 185 -4.48 11.24 -8.76
CA ASP A 185 -5.80 11.51 -8.15
C ASP A 185 -6.17 10.41 -7.16
N ALA A 186 -5.71 10.54 -5.92
CA ALA A 186 -5.92 9.56 -4.85
C ALA A 186 -7.40 9.21 -4.57
N PRO A 187 -8.37 10.15 -4.65
CA PRO A 187 -9.81 9.84 -4.55
C PRO A 187 -10.36 8.79 -5.53
N LEU A 188 -9.62 8.40 -6.58
CA LEU A 188 -10.01 7.29 -7.48
C LEU A 188 -9.99 5.92 -6.78
N VAL A 189 -9.17 5.77 -5.74
CA VAL A 189 -9.06 4.52 -4.99
C VAL A 189 -10.29 4.34 -4.11
N ARG A 190 -10.99 3.21 -4.29
CA ARG A 190 -12.22 2.86 -3.57
C ARG A 190 -12.12 1.59 -2.73
N GLY A 191 -11.02 0.85 -2.84
CA GLY A 191 -10.75 -0.37 -2.08
C GLY A 191 -9.31 -0.39 -1.57
N SER A 192 -9.10 -0.86 -0.34
CA SER A 192 -7.78 -0.90 0.29
C SER A 192 -7.68 -2.06 1.29
N HIS A 193 -6.47 -2.35 1.76
CA HIS A 193 -6.19 -3.44 2.71
C HIS A 193 -5.07 -3.07 3.70
N GLY A 194 -4.67 -4.01 4.56
CA GLY A 194 -3.51 -3.86 5.45
C GLY A 194 -3.85 -3.49 6.90
N ARG A 195 -5.14 -3.26 7.21
CA ARG A 195 -5.63 -3.17 8.61
C ARG A 195 -6.22 -4.49 9.07
N VAL A 196 -6.22 -4.70 10.38
CA VAL A 196 -6.97 -5.78 11.04
C VAL A 196 -8.36 -5.27 11.44
N GLY A 197 -9.33 -6.17 11.47
CA GLY A 197 -10.73 -5.86 11.81
C GLY A 197 -11.59 -5.61 10.57
N GLY A 198 -12.86 -5.27 10.81
CA GLY A 198 -13.90 -5.25 9.78
C GLY A 198 -14.97 -6.31 10.08
N SER A 199 -15.88 -6.51 9.13
CA SER A 199 -16.89 -7.55 9.24
C SER A 199 -16.29 -8.93 8.94
N VAL A 200 -16.88 -9.99 9.49
CA VAL A 200 -16.51 -11.38 9.15
C VAL A 200 -16.60 -11.63 7.63
N ALA A 201 -17.46 -10.90 6.92
CA ALA A 201 -17.62 -11.00 5.48
C ALA A 201 -16.43 -10.42 4.68
N GLU A 202 -15.62 -9.56 5.29
CA GLU A 202 -14.41 -8.96 4.69
C GLU A 202 -13.15 -9.75 5.03
N ASN A 203 -13.23 -10.73 5.96
CA ASN A 203 -12.08 -11.53 6.35
C ASN A 203 -11.57 -12.42 5.21
N PRO A 204 -10.28 -12.77 5.21
CA PRO A 204 -9.76 -13.71 4.26
C PRO A 204 -10.45 -15.08 4.40
N LEU A 205 -10.72 -15.71 3.27
CA LEU A 205 -11.37 -17.01 3.17
C LEU A 205 -10.35 -18.11 2.88
N ALA A 206 -10.57 -19.27 3.48
CA ALA A 206 -9.96 -20.53 3.11
C ALA A 206 -11.06 -21.55 2.82
N ILE A 207 -11.17 -21.99 1.57
CA ILE A 207 -12.07 -23.04 1.11
C ILE A 207 -11.23 -24.26 0.84
N LEU A 208 -11.44 -25.28 1.66
CA LEU A 208 -10.66 -26.51 1.66
C LEU A 208 -11.55 -27.68 1.20
N PRO A 209 -11.01 -28.66 0.44
CA PRO A 209 -11.70 -29.92 0.17
C PRO A 209 -12.08 -30.60 1.49
N HIS A 210 -13.28 -31.19 1.53
CA HIS A 210 -13.92 -31.82 2.69
C HIS A 210 -12.91 -32.35 3.73
N SER A 211 -12.68 -31.56 4.77
CA SER A 211 -11.88 -31.97 5.92
C SER A 211 -12.83 -32.17 7.09
N GLU A 212 -12.95 -33.41 7.58
CA GLU A 212 -13.64 -33.71 8.86
C GLU A 212 -12.97 -33.00 10.05
N SER A 213 -11.82 -32.33 9.84
CA SER A 213 -10.95 -31.75 10.86
C SER A 213 -11.09 -30.25 11.08
N VAL A 214 -12.03 -29.56 10.43
CA VAL A 214 -12.27 -28.12 10.64
C VAL A 214 -13.68 -27.94 11.19
N ASP A 215 -13.84 -28.19 12.49
CA ASP A 215 -15.08 -27.92 13.22
C ASP A 215 -15.28 -26.41 13.48
N GLU A 216 -14.23 -25.60 13.35
CA GLU A 216 -14.24 -24.17 13.62
C GLU A 216 -14.52 -23.33 12.36
N LYS A 217 -15.43 -22.35 12.48
CA LYS A 217 -15.77 -21.40 11.41
C LYS A 217 -14.70 -20.30 11.19
N SER A 218 -13.59 -20.37 11.92
CA SER A 218 -12.48 -19.43 11.84
C SER A 218 -11.19 -20.17 12.19
N ILE A 219 -10.13 -19.91 11.43
CA ILE A 219 -8.79 -20.44 11.69
C ILE A 219 -7.80 -19.29 11.75
N SER A 220 -6.69 -19.46 12.46
CA SER A 220 -5.61 -18.48 12.41
C SER A 220 -4.96 -18.46 11.03
N ALA A 221 -4.54 -17.29 10.55
CA ALA A 221 -3.79 -17.19 9.31
C ALA A 221 -2.50 -18.05 9.33
N MET A 222 -1.91 -18.24 10.51
CA MET A 222 -0.71 -19.07 10.70
C MET A 222 -0.99 -20.57 10.55
N GLU A 223 -2.26 -21.00 10.66
CA GLU A 223 -2.66 -22.41 10.56
C GLU A 223 -3.01 -22.82 9.14
N VAL A 224 -3.26 -21.85 8.23
CA VAL A 224 -3.66 -22.10 6.84
C VAL A 224 -2.69 -23.07 6.15
N TYR A 225 -1.38 -22.94 6.36
CA TYR A 225 -0.38 -23.87 5.85
C TYR A 225 -0.63 -25.32 6.29
N HIS A 226 -0.92 -25.54 7.57
CA HIS A 226 -1.14 -26.87 8.12
C HIS A 226 -2.42 -27.50 7.56
N HIS A 227 -3.47 -26.70 7.38
CA HIS A 227 -4.71 -27.15 6.76
C HIS A 227 -4.55 -27.48 5.26
N ILE A 228 -3.72 -26.72 4.53
CA ILE A 228 -3.40 -27.05 3.13
C ILE A 228 -2.67 -28.39 3.07
N LEU A 229 -1.68 -28.63 3.94
CA LEU A 229 -0.95 -29.89 3.97
C LEU A 229 -1.85 -31.08 4.33
N SER A 230 -2.75 -30.94 5.30
CA SER A 230 -3.66 -32.03 5.67
C SER A 230 -4.58 -32.42 4.51
N CYS A 231 -4.96 -31.48 3.63
CA CYS A 231 -5.74 -31.78 2.44
C CYS A 231 -4.97 -32.54 1.35
N LEU A 232 -3.62 -32.54 1.38
CA LEU A 232 -2.79 -33.21 0.39
C LEU A 232 -2.38 -34.62 0.83
N PHE A 233 -2.17 -34.81 2.14
CA PHE A 233 -1.66 -36.06 2.71
C PHE A 233 -2.73 -36.89 3.45
N SER A 234 -4.01 -36.51 3.35
CA SER A 234 -5.17 -37.31 3.71
C SER A 234 -5.63 -38.26 2.60
#